data_AF-A0A7G2S7L1-F1
#
_entry.id   AF-A0A7G2S7L1-F1
#
_cell.length_a   1.000
_cell.length_b   1.000
_cell.length_c   1.000
_cell.angle_alpha   90.00
_cell.angle_beta   90.00
_cell.angle_gamma   90.00
#
_symmetry.space_group_name_H-M   'P 1'
#
loop_
_entity.id
_entity.type
_entity.pdbx_description
1 polymer ?
#
loop_
_entity_poly.entity_id
_entity_poly.type
_entity_poly.pdbx_seq_one_letter_code
_entity_poly.pdbx_strand_id
1 'polypeptide(L)'
;MRYFLAALLALVLSGCDNNTPEPESAPGEATDMSAAVADIPATDWQNNADQTFQNGAAAWQQAMNDFEQNREQAQLDALREQLESWYAAFVDHYLLAASRACQLNQQELLNRMDTWPLYPGYLDALPEWPESGLISDPYLEMTRKSLRTQHGATDASEASLGFAALFVALNGTEETPKALPLLAGDDEIALRRREYLQLATEQLLTDAKLLSVEAPLDSQALKCGLEHTLARDARKASTDLEAEGLFIPATVREVNAERLLKGVRNMDQTALEAWAEKAPGIEEALAASKKEGPDALATWLNQP
;
A
#
# COMPACT_ATOMS: atom_id res chain seq x y z
N MET A 1 73.68 7.05 -5.81
CA MET A 1 74.48 6.78 -7.04
C MET A 1 74.01 5.44 -7.59
N ARG A 2 73.34 5.38 -8.76
CA ARG A 2 73.99 5.22 -10.09
C ARG A 2 74.73 3.86 -10.14
N TYR A 3 74.44 2.83 -10.95
CA TYR A 3 73.73 2.67 -12.24
C TYR A 3 73.37 1.18 -12.50
N PHE A 4 72.32 0.95 -13.32
CA PHE A 4 72.10 -0.02 -14.43
C PHE A 4 72.89 -1.35 -14.49
N LEU A 5 72.19 -2.48 -14.75
CA LEU A 5 72.02 -3.09 -16.09
C LEU A 5 71.20 -4.41 -16.06
N ALA A 6 70.56 -4.68 -17.19
CA ALA A 6 69.55 -5.69 -17.50
C ALA A 6 70.06 -7.14 -17.69
N ALA A 7 69.18 -8.13 -17.46
CA ALA A 7 68.93 -9.31 -18.32
C ALA A 7 67.74 -10.11 -17.72
N LEU A 8 66.55 -10.13 -18.33
CA LEU A 8 66.10 -11.07 -19.37
C LEU A 8 66.04 -12.53 -18.88
N LEU A 9 64.85 -12.99 -18.46
CA LEU A 9 64.44 -14.38 -18.63
C LEU A 9 62.91 -14.44 -18.74
N ALA A 10 62.44 -14.57 -19.97
CA ALA A 10 61.08 -14.97 -20.30
C ALA A 10 60.98 -16.49 -20.17
N LEU A 11 60.11 -16.97 -19.28
CA LEU A 11 59.68 -18.37 -19.27
C LEU A 11 58.23 -18.41 -19.73
N VAL A 12 58.10 -18.81 -20.99
CA VAL A 12 56.87 -19.18 -21.67
C VAL A 12 56.38 -20.49 -21.05
N LEU A 13 55.21 -20.46 -20.41
CA LEU A 13 54.41 -21.67 -20.18
C LEU A 13 53.30 -21.68 -21.23
N SER A 14 53.51 -22.55 -22.21
CA SER A 14 52.55 -22.99 -23.21
C SER A 14 51.34 -23.66 -22.54
N GLY A 15 50.18 -23.00 -22.62
CA GLY A 15 48.87 -23.61 -22.43
C GLY A 15 48.17 -23.71 -23.78
N CYS A 16 47.70 -24.91 -24.11
CA CYS A 16 47.31 -25.38 -25.43
C CYS A 16 46.20 -24.58 -26.12
N ASP A 17 46.47 -24.32 -27.40
CA ASP A 17 45.52 -24.00 -28.46
C ASP A 17 44.53 -25.16 -28.64
N ASN A 18 43.23 -24.85 -28.52
CA ASN A 18 42.16 -25.77 -28.89
C ASN A 18 41.17 -24.99 -29.78
N ASN A 19 41.53 -24.90 -31.06
CA ASN A 19 40.65 -24.50 -32.15
C ASN A 19 39.43 -25.44 -32.21
N THR A 20 38.32 -25.01 -31.61
CA THR A 20 36.98 -25.55 -31.89
C THR A 20 36.21 -24.44 -32.61
N PRO A 21 35.67 -24.67 -33.82
CA PRO A 21 34.83 -23.68 -34.47
C PRO A 21 33.57 -23.49 -33.64
N GLU A 22 33.33 -22.25 -33.25
CA GLU A 22 32.10 -21.77 -32.64
C GLU A 22 30.94 -22.07 -33.60
N PRO A 23 29.90 -22.81 -33.19
CA PRO A 23 28.72 -22.97 -34.03
C PRO A 23 28.08 -21.58 -34.17
N GLU A 24 28.00 -21.09 -35.41
CA GLU A 24 27.22 -19.92 -35.77
C GLU A 24 25.84 -20.02 -35.11
N SER A 25 25.62 -19.18 -34.10
CA SER A 25 24.31 -18.94 -33.53
C SER A 25 23.43 -18.46 -34.67
N ALA A 26 22.54 -19.34 -35.14
CA ALA A 26 21.36 -18.93 -35.88
C ALA A 26 20.70 -17.77 -35.11
N PRO A 27 20.15 -16.75 -35.79
CA PRO A 27 19.34 -15.76 -35.09
C PRO A 27 18.24 -16.54 -34.40
N GLY A 28 18.35 -16.66 -33.07
CA GLY A 28 17.27 -17.18 -32.26
C GLY A 28 16.09 -16.30 -32.61
N GLU A 29 15.05 -16.90 -33.18
CA GLU A 29 13.73 -16.31 -33.18
C GLU A 29 13.51 -15.81 -31.75
N ALA A 30 13.55 -14.50 -31.58
CA ALA A 30 12.97 -13.86 -30.43
C ALA A 30 11.55 -14.39 -30.43
N THR A 31 11.31 -15.41 -29.62
CA THR A 31 9.99 -15.94 -29.40
C THR A 31 9.31 -14.76 -28.75
N ASP A 32 8.47 -14.10 -29.54
CA ASP A 32 7.66 -12.99 -29.12
C ASP A 32 6.77 -13.51 -27.99
N MET A 33 7.28 -13.40 -26.77
CA MET A 33 6.55 -13.64 -25.53
C MET A 33 5.72 -12.40 -25.19
N SER A 34 5.27 -11.65 -26.20
CA SER A 34 3.99 -10.96 -26.17
C SER A 34 2.94 -11.90 -26.73
N ALA A 35 2.63 -12.98 -26.00
CA ALA A 35 1.26 -13.48 -26.10
C ALA A 35 0.42 -12.29 -25.65
N ALA A 36 -0.25 -11.63 -26.59
CA ALA A 36 -1.10 -10.48 -26.34
C ALA A 36 -2.06 -10.87 -25.22
N VAL A 37 -1.73 -10.48 -23.99
CA VAL A 37 -2.58 -10.70 -22.84
C VAL A 37 -3.80 -9.87 -23.18
N ALA A 38 -4.93 -10.54 -23.42
CA ALA A 38 -6.09 -9.83 -23.92
C ALA A 38 -6.46 -8.74 -22.91
N ASP A 39 -6.43 -7.48 -23.35
CA ASP A 39 -6.62 -6.30 -22.52
C ASP A 39 -8.07 -6.20 -22.02
N ILE A 40 -8.24 -6.01 -20.72
CA ILE A 40 -9.53 -5.63 -20.12
C ILE A 40 -9.57 -4.10 -20.08
N PRO A 41 -10.48 -3.45 -20.83
CA PRO A 41 -10.61 -2.01 -20.81
C PRO A 41 -11.06 -1.56 -19.42
N ALA A 42 -10.22 -0.73 -18.78
CA ALA A 42 -10.44 -0.26 -17.43
C ALA A 42 -10.21 1.26 -17.29
N THR A 43 -10.01 1.99 -18.38
CA THR A 43 -9.61 3.41 -18.37
C THR A 43 -10.56 4.29 -17.56
N ASP A 44 -11.88 4.17 -17.77
CA ASP A 44 -12.86 4.97 -17.02
C ASP A 44 -12.89 4.60 -15.53
N TRP A 45 -12.77 3.30 -15.22
CA TRP A 45 -12.67 2.80 -13.85
C TRP A 45 -11.43 3.33 -13.13
N GLN A 46 -10.29 3.27 -13.81
CA GLN A 46 -8.98 3.77 -13.37
C GLN A 46 -9.04 5.27 -13.10
N ASN A 47 -9.50 6.05 -14.07
CA ASN A 47 -9.62 7.51 -13.95
C ASN A 47 -10.57 7.91 -12.82
N ASN A 48 -11.70 7.22 -12.67
CA ASN A 48 -12.65 7.49 -11.60
C ASN A 48 -12.05 7.20 -10.22
N ALA A 49 -11.37 6.07 -10.06
CA ALA A 49 -10.70 5.71 -8.80
C ALA A 49 -9.60 6.71 -8.45
N ASP A 50 -8.75 7.06 -9.42
CA ASP A 50 -7.65 8.00 -9.23
C ASP A 50 -8.19 9.39 -8.87
N GLN A 51 -9.21 9.89 -9.58
CA GLN A 51 -9.82 11.18 -9.27
C GLN A 51 -10.47 11.18 -7.87
N THR A 52 -11.16 10.10 -7.49
CA THR A 52 -11.81 10.00 -6.18
C THR A 52 -10.78 9.99 -5.07
N PHE A 53 -9.68 9.24 -5.23
CA PHE A 53 -8.57 9.24 -4.29
C PHE A 53 -7.91 10.61 -4.17
N GLN A 54 -7.64 11.29 -5.28
CA GLN A 54 -7.05 12.64 -5.29
C GLN A 54 -7.98 13.69 -4.64
N ASN A 55 -9.29 13.58 -4.86
CA ASN A 55 -10.27 14.47 -4.22
C ASN A 55 -10.28 14.29 -2.69
N GLY A 56 -10.27 13.03 -2.21
CA GLY A 56 -10.17 12.74 -0.78
C GLY A 56 -8.87 13.26 -0.16
N ALA A 57 -7.75 13.06 -0.86
CA ALA A 57 -6.46 13.58 -0.42
C ALA A 57 -6.43 15.11 -0.34
N ALA A 58 -7.00 15.80 -1.32
CA ALA A 58 -7.10 17.26 -1.34
C ALA A 58 -7.98 17.79 -0.20
N ALA A 59 -9.10 17.11 0.09
CA ALA A 59 -9.98 17.48 1.21
C ALA A 59 -9.28 17.29 2.57
N TRP A 60 -8.56 16.19 2.75
CA TRP A 60 -7.75 15.95 3.95
C TRP A 60 -6.60 16.96 4.11
N GLN A 61 -5.89 17.27 3.03
CA GLN A 61 -4.86 18.33 3.05
C GLN A 61 -5.43 19.70 3.39
N GLN A 62 -6.61 20.04 2.88
CA GLN A 62 -7.29 21.27 3.26
C GLN A 62 -7.63 21.28 4.75
N ALA A 63 -8.15 20.18 5.29
CA ALA A 63 -8.43 20.06 6.72
C ALA A 63 -7.16 20.19 7.59
N MET A 64 -6.01 19.69 7.12
CA MET A 64 -4.71 19.91 7.80
C MET A 64 -4.33 21.38 7.80
N ASN A 65 -4.43 22.06 6.66
CA ASN A 65 -4.14 23.50 6.57
C ASN A 65 -5.07 24.33 7.47
N ASP A 66 -6.35 23.97 7.52
CA ASP A 66 -7.34 24.65 8.36
C ASP A 66 -7.04 24.44 9.86
N PHE A 67 -6.64 23.22 10.26
CA PHE A 67 -6.21 22.92 11.62
C PHE A 67 -4.93 23.67 12.01
N GLU A 68 -3.97 23.80 11.10
CA GLU A 68 -2.75 24.57 11.36
C GLU A 68 -3.04 26.05 11.61
N GLN A 69 -4.03 26.62 10.90
CA GLN A 69 -4.48 27.99 11.07
C GLN A 69 -5.33 28.17 12.34
N ASN A 70 -6.20 27.21 12.64
CA ASN A 70 -7.10 27.23 13.79
C ASN A 70 -7.15 25.85 14.48
N ARG A 71 -6.44 25.71 15.60
CA ARG A 71 -6.29 24.45 16.35
C ARG A 71 -7.40 24.24 17.38
N GLU A 72 -8.65 24.37 16.93
CA GLU A 72 -9.84 24.15 17.75
C GLU A 72 -10.41 22.74 17.52
N GLN A 73 -11.32 22.32 18.41
CA GLN A 73 -11.94 20.99 18.35
C GLN A 73 -12.65 20.75 17.01
N ALA A 74 -13.30 21.78 16.44
CA ALA A 74 -14.00 21.66 15.18
C ALA A 74 -13.06 21.29 14.01
N GLN A 75 -11.84 21.84 13.96
CA GLN A 75 -10.86 21.50 12.93
C GLN A 75 -10.25 20.12 13.16
N LEU A 76 -10.08 19.68 14.42
CA LEU A 76 -9.68 18.30 14.71
C LEU A 76 -10.74 17.28 14.30
N ASP A 77 -12.02 17.61 14.51
CA ASP A 77 -13.13 16.76 14.09
C ASP A 77 -13.22 16.70 12.56
N ALA A 78 -13.06 17.85 11.88
CA ALA A 78 -13.00 17.93 10.42
C ALA A 78 -11.84 17.12 9.84
N LEU A 79 -10.66 17.17 10.47
CA LEU A 79 -9.56 16.28 10.13
C LEU A 79 -10.04 14.83 10.13
N ARG A 80 -10.49 14.32 11.27
CA ARG A 80 -10.90 12.92 11.42
C ARG A 80 -11.90 12.48 10.36
N GLU A 81 -12.91 13.30 10.12
CA GLU A 81 -13.92 13.07 9.09
C GLU A 81 -13.31 12.96 7.69
N GLN A 82 -12.39 13.86 7.32
CA GLN A 82 -11.76 13.81 6.00
C GLN A 82 -10.81 12.61 5.85
N LEU A 83 -10.10 12.19 6.89
CA LEU A 83 -9.27 10.97 6.83
C LEU A 83 -10.12 9.72 6.65
N GLU A 84 -11.22 9.62 7.39
CA GLU A 84 -12.18 8.51 7.25
C GLU A 84 -12.80 8.49 5.84
N SER A 85 -13.25 9.64 5.33
CA SER A 85 -13.80 9.78 3.98
C SER A 85 -12.79 9.38 2.91
N TRP A 86 -11.53 9.82 3.03
CA TRP A 86 -10.47 9.45 2.11
C TRP A 86 -10.16 7.95 2.16
N TYR A 87 -10.12 7.37 3.36
CA TYR A 87 -9.93 5.93 3.53
C TYR A 87 -11.08 5.11 2.94
N ALA A 88 -12.33 5.55 3.14
CA ALA A 88 -13.49 4.92 2.55
C ALA A 88 -13.42 4.89 1.02
N ALA A 89 -13.00 5.99 0.39
CA ALA A 89 -12.75 6.04 -1.05
C ALA A 89 -11.65 5.04 -1.48
N PHE A 90 -10.55 4.93 -0.74
CA PHE A 90 -9.51 3.93 -1.03
C PHE A 90 -10.05 2.50 -0.93
N VAL A 91 -10.85 2.19 0.10
CA VAL A 91 -11.43 0.85 0.31
C VAL A 91 -12.47 0.50 -0.76
N ASP A 92 -13.31 1.46 -1.18
CA ASP A 92 -14.29 1.28 -2.26
C ASP A 92 -13.60 0.89 -3.59
N HIS A 93 -12.36 1.33 -3.82
CA HIS A 93 -11.56 1.02 -5.01
C HIS A 93 -10.40 0.02 -4.75
N TYR A 94 -10.40 -0.70 -3.63
CA TYR A 94 -9.26 -1.56 -3.25
C TYR A 94 -8.97 -2.68 -4.25
N LEU A 95 -10.00 -3.29 -4.87
CA LEU A 95 -9.83 -4.31 -5.91
C LEU A 95 -8.93 -3.78 -7.04
N LEU A 96 -9.21 -2.57 -7.53
CA LEU A 96 -8.43 -1.95 -8.60
C LEU A 96 -6.98 -1.68 -8.16
N ALA A 97 -6.79 -1.15 -6.96
CA ALA A 97 -5.46 -0.91 -6.41
C ALA A 97 -4.65 -2.21 -6.27
N ALA A 98 -5.28 -3.28 -5.79
CA ALA A 98 -4.70 -4.62 -5.68
C ALA A 98 -4.37 -5.20 -7.05
N SER A 99 -5.25 -5.07 -8.03
CA SER A 99 -5.00 -5.55 -9.39
C SER A 99 -3.85 -4.81 -10.06
N ARG A 100 -3.77 -3.48 -9.92
CA ARG A 100 -2.63 -2.68 -10.39
C ARG A 100 -1.32 -3.10 -9.72
N ALA A 101 -1.35 -3.31 -8.40
CA ALA A 101 -0.18 -3.80 -7.67
C ALA A 101 0.27 -5.18 -8.17
N CYS A 102 -0.67 -6.08 -8.47
CA CYS A 102 -0.38 -7.38 -9.08
C CYS A 102 0.26 -7.25 -10.45
N GLN A 103 -0.33 -6.42 -11.33
CA GLN A 103 0.17 -6.21 -12.68
C GLN A 103 1.58 -5.57 -12.70
N LEU A 104 1.83 -4.63 -11.80
CA LEU A 104 3.09 -3.91 -11.69
C LEU A 104 4.15 -4.65 -10.84
N ASN A 105 3.77 -5.75 -10.20
CA ASN A 105 4.58 -6.42 -9.18
C ASN A 105 5.03 -5.46 -8.06
N GLN A 106 4.07 -4.69 -7.54
CA GLN A 106 4.24 -3.59 -6.59
C GLN A 106 3.39 -3.77 -5.30
N GLN A 107 3.20 -5.00 -4.86
CA GLN A 107 2.43 -5.33 -3.65
C GLN A 107 2.99 -4.62 -2.40
N GLU A 108 4.31 -4.44 -2.31
CA GLU A 108 4.94 -3.70 -1.22
C GLU A 108 4.50 -2.22 -1.16
N LEU A 109 4.19 -1.61 -2.31
CA LEU A 109 3.63 -0.25 -2.33
C LEU A 109 2.21 -0.24 -1.78
N LEU A 110 1.36 -1.17 -2.23
CA LEU A 110 -0.01 -1.28 -1.73
C LEU A 110 -0.04 -1.61 -0.23
N ASN A 111 0.84 -2.50 0.23
CA ASN A 111 0.98 -2.86 1.63
C ASN A 111 1.31 -1.60 2.44
N ARG A 112 2.35 -0.84 2.05
CA ARG A 112 2.74 0.39 2.76
C ARG A 112 1.63 1.45 2.84
N MET A 113 0.74 1.50 1.85
CA MET A 113 -0.39 2.44 1.88
C MET A 113 -1.40 2.14 2.99
N ASP A 114 -1.48 0.89 3.47
CA ASP A 114 -2.46 0.49 4.48
C ASP A 114 -2.08 -0.80 5.22
N THR A 115 -0.91 -0.80 5.87
CA THR A 115 -0.44 -1.94 6.66
C THR A 115 -1.24 -2.05 7.96
N TRP A 116 -1.97 -3.16 8.11
CA TRP A 116 -2.60 -3.55 9.37
C TRP A 116 -2.77 -5.09 9.44
N PRO A 117 -2.74 -5.67 10.66
CA PRO A 117 -2.54 -4.99 11.95
C PRO A 117 -1.13 -4.41 12.13
N LEU A 118 -0.96 -3.49 13.08
CA LEU A 118 0.31 -2.82 13.39
C LEU A 118 0.58 -2.76 14.90
N TYR A 119 1.83 -2.55 15.29
CA TYR A 119 2.24 -2.22 16.66
C TYR A 119 2.05 -0.72 16.90
N PRO A 120 1.01 -0.28 17.64
CA PRO A 120 0.74 1.14 17.78
C PRO A 120 1.81 1.84 18.62
N GLY A 121 2.39 1.16 19.61
CA GLY A 121 3.48 1.68 20.45
C GLY A 121 4.83 1.82 19.73
N TYR A 122 4.99 1.18 18.57
CA TYR A 122 6.12 1.43 17.68
C TYR A 122 6.00 2.82 17.03
N LEU A 123 4.78 3.20 16.64
CA LEU A 123 4.53 4.45 15.93
C LEU A 123 4.41 5.66 16.87
N ASP A 124 3.49 5.58 17.84
CA ASP A 124 3.13 6.71 18.69
C ASP A 124 3.03 6.29 20.16
N ALA A 125 2.97 7.29 21.03
CA ALA A 125 2.79 7.16 22.45
C ALA A 125 1.50 6.38 22.79
N LEU A 126 1.65 5.43 23.72
CA LEU A 126 0.54 4.74 24.37
C LEU A 126 0.23 5.41 25.72
N PRO A 127 -0.98 5.26 26.27
CA PRO A 127 -1.36 5.87 27.55
C PRO A 127 -0.40 5.59 28.71
N GLU A 128 0.12 4.36 28.80
CA GLU A 128 1.10 3.97 29.83
C GLU A 128 2.56 4.36 29.49
N TRP A 129 2.81 4.74 28.23
CA TRP A 129 4.15 5.02 27.69
C TRP A 129 4.14 6.31 26.85
N PRO A 130 4.00 7.49 27.48
CA PRO A 130 3.76 8.76 26.78
C PRO A 130 4.95 9.23 25.91
N GLU A 131 6.15 8.72 26.19
CA GLU A 131 7.38 9.06 25.46
C GLU A 131 7.79 7.99 24.43
N SER A 132 6.97 6.94 24.22
CA SER A 132 7.29 5.87 23.28
C SER A 132 6.95 6.22 21.83
N GLY A 133 7.52 5.44 20.92
CA GLY A 133 7.20 5.47 19.50
C GLY A 133 8.05 6.44 18.68
N LEU A 134 8.07 6.23 17.37
CA LEU A 134 8.84 7.04 16.41
C LEU A 134 8.50 8.53 16.47
N ILE A 135 7.23 8.88 16.74
CA ILE A 135 6.79 10.27 16.85
C ILE A 135 7.44 10.96 18.05
N SER A 136 7.60 10.25 19.18
CA SER A 136 8.18 10.81 20.40
C SER A 136 9.71 10.71 20.47
N ASP A 137 10.37 9.97 19.56
CA ASP A 137 11.82 9.81 19.55
C ASP A 137 12.54 11.10 19.08
N PRO A 138 13.23 11.85 19.97
CA PRO A 138 13.89 13.10 19.59
C PRO A 138 15.15 12.89 18.73
N TYR A 139 15.68 11.66 18.68
CA TYR A 139 16.88 11.33 17.90
C TYR A 139 16.54 10.89 16.47
N LEU A 140 15.27 10.59 16.19
CA LEU A 140 14.79 10.33 14.83
C LEU A 140 14.54 11.65 14.11
N GLU A 141 15.36 11.94 13.11
CA GLU A 141 15.10 13.01 12.15
C GLU A 141 13.83 12.67 11.35
N MET A 142 12.78 13.49 11.50
CA MET A 142 11.48 13.23 10.91
C MET A 142 11.46 13.64 9.43
N THR A 143 11.64 12.66 8.54
CA THR A 143 11.60 12.86 7.08
C THR A 143 10.87 11.72 6.38
N ARG A 144 10.34 11.95 5.18
CA ARG A 144 9.76 10.86 4.35
C ARG A 144 10.74 9.70 4.14
N LYS A 145 12.05 9.98 4.00
CA LYS A 145 13.07 8.94 3.85
C LYS A 145 13.20 8.11 5.12
N SER A 146 13.34 8.77 6.28
CA SER A 146 13.43 8.08 7.57
C SER A 146 12.19 7.23 7.84
N LEU A 147 10.98 7.76 7.61
CA LEU A 147 9.73 7.03 7.84
C LEU A 147 9.63 5.78 6.95
N ARG A 148 10.03 5.87 5.67
CA ARG A 148 10.11 4.69 4.79
C ARG A 148 11.13 3.66 5.28
N THR A 149 12.28 4.10 5.79
CA THR A 149 13.29 3.18 6.35
C THR A 149 12.76 2.49 7.60
N GLN A 150 12.00 3.19 8.44
CA GLN A 150 11.41 2.64 9.65
C GLN A 150 10.21 1.74 9.36
N HIS A 151 9.48 1.97 8.26
CA HIS A 151 8.30 1.18 7.92
C HIS A 151 8.67 -0.28 7.67
N GLY A 152 8.20 -1.16 8.54
CA GLY A 152 8.42 -2.59 8.41
C GLY A 152 9.89 -2.99 8.57
N ALA A 153 10.70 -2.21 9.31
CA ALA A 153 12.15 -2.37 9.35
C ALA A 153 12.60 -3.72 9.91
N THR A 154 11.94 -4.22 10.96
CA THR A 154 12.26 -5.53 11.55
C THR A 154 11.09 -6.51 11.50
N ASP A 155 9.85 -5.99 11.53
CA ASP A 155 8.62 -6.76 11.36
C ASP A 155 7.62 -5.94 10.52
N ALA A 156 6.84 -6.59 9.66
CA ALA A 156 5.85 -5.89 8.82
C ALA A 156 4.84 -5.07 9.63
N SER A 157 4.56 -5.48 10.87
CA SER A 157 3.64 -4.80 11.78
C SER A 157 4.24 -3.56 12.44
N GLU A 158 5.55 -3.31 12.30
CA GLU A 158 6.20 -2.03 12.62
C GLU A 158 5.87 -0.97 11.55
N ALA A 159 4.57 -0.77 11.32
CA ALA A 159 4.07 0.12 10.29
C ALA A 159 4.14 1.58 10.76
N SER A 160 4.97 2.37 10.07
CA SER A 160 5.10 3.82 10.32
C SER A 160 4.37 4.70 9.30
N LEU A 161 3.74 4.11 8.28
CA LEU A 161 3.15 4.81 7.12
C LEU A 161 1.82 4.15 6.74
N GLY A 162 1.05 4.85 5.93
CA GLY A 162 -0.25 4.39 5.43
C GLY A 162 -1.43 4.84 6.29
N PHE A 163 -2.64 4.50 5.85
CA PHE A 163 -3.88 4.94 6.49
C PHE A 163 -4.00 4.47 7.93
N ALA A 164 -3.73 3.18 8.21
CA ALA A 164 -3.81 2.66 9.58
C ALA A 164 -2.88 3.42 10.56
N ALA A 165 -1.67 3.76 10.12
CA ALA A 165 -0.72 4.56 10.89
C ALA A 165 -1.23 6.00 11.13
N LEU A 166 -1.81 6.64 10.10
CA LEU A 166 -2.46 7.95 10.23
C LEU A 166 -3.60 7.92 11.26
N PHE A 167 -4.44 6.88 11.25
CA PHE A 167 -5.51 6.73 12.25
C PHE A 167 -4.96 6.57 13.66
N VAL A 168 -3.89 5.79 13.86
CA VAL A 168 -3.25 5.67 15.19
C VAL A 168 -2.70 7.01 15.66
N ALA A 169 -2.02 7.76 14.80
CA ALA A 169 -1.49 9.07 15.16
C ALA A 169 -2.59 10.09 15.49
N LEU A 170 -3.73 10.05 14.78
CA LEU A 170 -4.83 11.01 14.94
C LEU A 170 -5.80 10.66 16.07
N ASN A 171 -6.11 9.38 16.23
CA ASN A 171 -7.15 8.89 17.15
C ASN A 171 -6.56 8.13 18.34
N GLY A 172 -5.37 7.57 18.23
CA GLY A 172 -4.81 6.67 19.25
C GLY A 172 -5.45 5.28 19.20
N THR A 173 -5.31 4.55 20.31
CA THR A 173 -5.72 3.15 20.43
C THR A 173 -6.90 2.93 21.39
N GLU A 174 -7.27 3.95 22.16
CA GLU A 174 -8.36 3.88 23.13
C GLU A 174 -9.72 4.10 22.45
N GLU A 175 -10.81 3.76 23.16
CA GLU A 175 -12.17 4.03 22.68
C GLU A 175 -12.44 5.52 22.48
N THR A 176 -11.81 6.37 23.30
CA THR A 176 -11.89 7.82 23.15
C THR A 176 -10.73 8.31 22.29
N PRO A 177 -10.99 9.02 21.16
CA PRO A 177 -9.93 9.57 20.34
C PRO A 177 -9.03 10.55 21.10
N LYS A 178 -7.75 10.63 20.72
CA LYS A 178 -6.77 11.59 21.28
C LYS A 178 -7.37 12.99 21.45
N ALA A 179 -7.26 13.54 22.66
CA ALA A 179 -7.79 14.86 22.96
C ALA A 179 -7.04 15.96 22.19
N LEU A 180 -7.71 17.09 21.94
CA LEU A 180 -7.16 18.25 21.23
C LEU A 180 -5.74 18.65 21.67
N PRO A 181 -5.39 18.74 22.97
CA PRO A 181 -4.05 19.16 23.38
C PRO A 181 -2.91 18.29 22.82
N LEU A 182 -3.14 17.00 22.56
CA LEU A 182 -2.14 16.10 22.01
C LEU A 182 -1.78 16.41 20.55
N LEU A 183 -2.62 17.18 19.85
CA LEU A 183 -2.36 17.62 18.47
C LEU A 183 -2.23 19.13 18.35
N ALA A 184 -2.91 19.91 19.18
CA ALA A 184 -2.93 21.37 19.12
C ALA A 184 -1.79 22.02 19.90
N GLY A 185 -1.20 21.29 20.85
CA GLY A 185 -0.14 21.77 21.74
C GLY A 185 1.09 22.30 21.01
N ASP A 186 1.85 23.13 21.71
CA ASP A 186 3.13 23.65 21.26
C ASP A 186 4.32 22.90 21.88
N ASP A 187 4.07 21.82 22.62
CA ASP A 187 5.12 20.91 23.04
C ASP A 187 5.72 20.16 21.85
N GLU A 188 6.94 19.65 22.04
CA GLU A 188 7.71 18.99 20.98
C GLU A 188 6.97 17.78 20.40
N ILE A 189 6.25 17.01 21.21
CA ILE A 189 5.54 15.82 20.76
C ILE A 189 4.33 16.21 19.89
N ALA A 190 3.55 17.23 20.30
CA ALA A 190 2.45 17.74 19.49
C ALA A 190 2.93 18.31 18.15
N LEU A 191 4.06 19.03 18.14
CA LEU A 191 4.71 19.51 16.91
C LEU A 191 5.12 18.35 15.99
N ARG A 192 5.86 17.37 16.53
CA ARG A 192 6.32 16.19 15.79
C ARG A 192 5.16 15.34 15.26
N ARG A 193 4.04 15.25 15.99
CA ARG A 193 2.84 14.53 15.53
C ARG A 193 2.21 15.21 14.32
N ARG A 194 2.13 16.55 14.30
CA ARG A 194 1.67 17.30 13.11
C ARG A 194 2.62 17.12 11.92
N GLU A 195 3.93 17.22 12.15
CA GLU A 195 4.95 16.97 11.12
C GLU A 195 4.83 15.54 10.55
N TYR A 196 4.66 14.54 11.42
CA TYR A 196 4.42 13.15 11.01
C TYR A 196 3.18 13.02 10.11
N LEU A 197 2.04 13.59 10.51
CA LEU A 197 0.78 13.52 9.72
C LEU A 197 0.99 14.09 8.31
N GLN A 198 1.71 15.21 8.19
CA GLN A 198 2.05 15.79 6.90
C GLN A 198 2.92 14.85 6.06
N LEU A 199 4.03 14.36 6.61
CA LEU A 199 4.98 13.51 5.87
C LEU A 199 4.38 12.15 5.48
N ALA A 200 3.58 11.54 6.36
CA ALA A 200 2.87 10.30 6.08
C ALA A 200 1.81 10.51 4.97
N THR A 201 1.10 11.64 4.97
CA THR A 201 0.17 12.02 3.89
C THR A 201 0.89 12.19 2.55
N GLU A 202 2.03 12.91 2.53
CA GLU A 202 2.84 13.08 1.33
C GLU A 202 3.37 11.75 0.78
N GLN A 203 3.75 10.84 1.67
CA GLN A 203 4.22 9.51 1.29
C GLN A 203 3.08 8.66 0.71
N LEU A 204 1.91 8.68 1.34
CA LEU A 204 0.71 7.98 0.86
C LEU A 204 0.30 8.44 -0.54
N LEU A 205 0.34 9.75 -0.80
CA LEU A 205 0.12 10.33 -2.14
C LEU A 205 1.18 9.88 -3.15
N THR A 206 2.44 9.81 -2.72
CA THR A 206 3.55 9.32 -3.56
C THR A 206 3.30 7.86 -3.97
N ASP A 207 2.85 7.03 -3.03
CA ASP A 207 2.62 5.61 -3.25
C ASP A 207 1.41 5.37 -4.16
N ALA A 208 0.31 6.09 -3.92
CA ALA A 208 -0.87 6.06 -4.79
C ALA A 208 -0.52 6.45 -6.23
N LYS A 209 0.31 7.48 -6.41
CA LYS A 209 0.76 7.91 -7.75
C LYS A 209 1.58 6.84 -8.47
N LEU A 210 2.39 6.06 -7.75
CA LEU A 210 3.17 4.98 -8.34
C LEU A 210 2.29 3.80 -8.80
N LEU A 211 1.17 3.55 -8.11
CA LEU A 211 0.18 2.53 -8.52
C LEU A 211 -0.79 3.03 -9.60
N SER A 212 -0.95 4.35 -9.74
CA SER A 212 -1.83 5.00 -10.72
C SER A 212 -1.21 4.97 -12.12
N VAL A 213 -1.37 3.86 -12.83
CA VAL A 213 -0.90 3.68 -14.22
C VAL A 213 -2.07 3.65 -15.21
N GLU A 214 -1.81 4.20 -16.39
CA GLU A 214 -2.69 4.15 -17.57
C GLU A 214 -2.33 2.93 -18.44
N ALA A 215 -2.45 1.74 -17.86
CA ALA A 215 -2.28 0.47 -18.57
C ALA A 215 -3.60 -0.33 -18.48
N PRO A 216 -4.03 -1.03 -19.55
CA PRO A 216 -5.16 -1.94 -19.46
C PRO A 216 -4.87 -3.03 -18.43
N LEU A 217 -5.90 -3.50 -17.74
CA LEU A 217 -5.76 -4.64 -16.82
C LEU A 217 -5.79 -5.94 -17.61
N ASP A 218 -5.32 -7.02 -16.99
CA ASP A 218 -5.55 -8.37 -17.48
C ASP A 218 -6.31 -9.23 -16.46
N SER A 219 -6.79 -10.38 -16.93
CA SER A 219 -7.58 -11.30 -16.10
C SER A 219 -6.78 -11.85 -14.92
N GLN A 220 -5.46 -12.03 -15.05
CA GLN A 220 -4.61 -12.55 -13.99
C GLN A 220 -4.41 -11.50 -12.89
N ALA A 221 -4.21 -10.23 -13.26
CA ALA A 221 -4.13 -9.10 -12.35
C ALA A 221 -5.46 -8.90 -11.59
N LEU A 222 -6.61 -9.06 -12.26
CA LEU A 222 -7.91 -9.00 -11.59
C LEU A 222 -8.13 -10.16 -10.61
N LYS A 223 -7.78 -11.39 -10.99
CA LYS A 223 -7.84 -12.55 -10.08
C LYS A 223 -6.95 -12.36 -8.86
N CYS A 224 -5.68 -11.98 -9.07
CA CYS A 224 -4.73 -11.67 -8.00
C CYS A 224 -5.24 -10.53 -7.09
N GLY A 225 -5.79 -9.46 -7.69
CA GLY A 225 -6.38 -8.36 -6.91
C GLY A 225 -7.59 -8.82 -6.07
N LEU A 226 -8.42 -9.72 -6.60
CA LEU A 226 -9.53 -10.31 -5.86
C LEU A 226 -9.04 -11.21 -4.72
N GLU A 227 -8.00 -12.02 -4.94
CA GLU A 227 -7.37 -12.83 -3.89
C GLU A 227 -6.89 -11.94 -2.72
N HIS A 228 -6.17 -10.86 -3.02
CA HIS A 228 -5.74 -9.89 -2.01
C HIS A 228 -6.92 -9.21 -1.31
N THR A 229 -7.99 -8.89 -2.04
CA THR A 229 -9.20 -8.30 -1.48
C THR A 229 -9.91 -9.25 -0.50
N LEU A 230 -10.00 -10.54 -0.84
CA LEU A 230 -10.60 -11.56 0.04
C LEU A 230 -9.71 -11.87 1.25
N ALA A 231 -8.39 -11.92 1.07
CA ALA A 231 -7.44 -12.07 2.17
C ALA A 231 -7.59 -10.91 3.17
N ARG A 232 -7.71 -9.69 2.66
CA ARG A 232 -7.99 -8.49 3.45
C ARG A 232 -9.34 -8.58 4.18
N ASP A 233 -10.38 -9.04 3.49
CA ASP A 233 -11.71 -9.24 4.08
C ASP A 233 -11.69 -10.25 5.23
N ALA A 234 -10.95 -11.36 5.08
CA ALA A 234 -10.84 -12.40 6.09
C ALA A 234 -10.16 -11.92 7.37
N ARG A 235 -9.13 -11.07 7.27
CA ARG A 235 -8.36 -10.59 8.43
C ARG A 235 -8.95 -9.36 9.13
N LYS A 236 -9.93 -8.66 8.55
CA LYS A 236 -10.48 -7.40 9.09
C LYS A 236 -11.05 -7.51 10.51
N ALA A 237 -11.53 -8.70 10.87
CA ALA A 237 -12.16 -8.97 12.16
C ALA A 237 -11.28 -9.82 13.10
N SER A 238 -9.98 -9.90 12.85
CA SER A 238 -9.07 -10.66 13.73
C SER A 238 -9.09 -10.07 15.14
N THR A 239 -9.47 -10.89 16.12
CA THR A 239 -9.59 -10.52 17.55
C THR A 239 -8.43 -11.01 18.40
N ASP A 240 -7.63 -11.96 17.89
CA ASP A 240 -6.51 -12.57 18.64
C ASP A 240 -5.25 -11.69 18.67
N LEU A 241 -5.38 -10.43 18.23
CA LEU A 241 -4.27 -9.49 18.01
C LEU A 241 -3.77 -8.83 19.30
N GLU A 242 -4.66 -8.63 20.28
CA GLU A 242 -4.31 -7.91 21.51
C GLU A 242 -3.29 -8.66 22.37
N ALA A 243 -3.33 -10.00 22.35
CA ALA A 243 -2.36 -10.84 23.06
C ALA A 243 -0.93 -10.69 22.48
N GLU A 244 -0.81 -10.27 21.22
CA GLU A 244 0.44 -10.03 20.52
C GLU A 244 0.82 -8.53 20.51
N GLY A 245 0.02 -7.64 21.12
CA GLY A 245 0.24 -6.20 21.08
C GLY A 245 -0.08 -5.55 19.73
N LEU A 246 -0.75 -6.29 18.84
CA LEU A 246 -1.16 -5.84 17.52
C LEU A 246 -2.51 -5.12 17.58
N PHE A 247 -2.65 -4.10 16.74
CA PHE A 247 -3.82 -3.23 16.71
C PHE A 247 -4.30 -3.03 15.26
N ILE A 248 -5.62 -3.01 15.08
CA ILE A 248 -6.28 -2.51 13.87
C ILE A 248 -7.11 -1.29 14.31
N PRO A 249 -7.00 -0.12 13.68
CA PRO A 249 -7.87 1.01 14.02
C PRO A 249 -9.36 0.66 13.86
N ALA A 250 -10.23 1.20 14.73
CA ALA A 250 -11.67 0.95 14.66
C ALA A 250 -12.26 1.33 13.29
N THR A 251 -11.93 2.53 12.79
CA THR A 251 -12.31 3.01 11.46
C THR A 251 -11.83 2.06 10.35
N VAL A 252 -10.64 1.47 10.48
CA VAL A 252 -10.15 0.48 9.51
C VAL A 252 -11.06 -0.74 9.49
N ARG A 253 -11.44 -1.29 10.66
CA ARG A 253 -12.34 -2.44 10.74
C ARG A 253 -13.72 -2.13 10.17
N GLU A 254 -14.31 -1.02 10.58
CA GLU A 254 -15.66 -0.59 10.23
C GLU A 254 -15.80 -0.33 8.72
N VAL A 255 -14.90 0.48 8.16
CA VAL A 255 -14.90 0.83 6.74
C VAL A 255 -14.68 -0.41 5.87
N ASN A 256 -13.74 -1.30 6.22
CA ASN A 256 -13.55 -2.54 5.47
C ASN A 256 -14.78 -3.46 5.55
N ALA A 257 -15.41 -3.58 6.72
CA ALA A 257 -16.61 -4.40 6.88
C ALA A 257 -17.80 -3.89 6.06
N GLU A 258 -17.97 -2.57 5.96
CA GLU A 258 -19.07 -1.97 5.22
C GLU A 258 -18.81 -1.91 3.70
N ARG A 259 -17.57 -1.58 3.31
CA ARG A 259 -17.28 -1.08 1.96
C ARG A 259 -16.50 -2.03 1.07
N LEU A 260 -15.59 -2.85 1.60
CA LEU A 260 -14.62 -3.58 0.78
C LEU A 260 -15.28 -4.47 -0.29
N LEU A 261 -16.18 -5.37 0.12
CA LEU A 261 -16.89 -6.24 -0.83
C LEU A 261 -17.97 -5.49 -1.64
N LYS A 262 -18.45 -4.34 -1.14
CA LYS A 262 -19.37 -3.48 -1.89
C LYS A 262 -18.63 -2.84 -3.06
N GLY A 263 -17.39 -2.40 -2.87
CA GLY A 263 -16.50 -1.92 -3.92
C GLY A 263 -16.28 -2.96 -5.02
N VAL A 264 -15.98 -4.21 -4.63
CA VAL A 264 -15.85 -5.35 -5.58
C VAL A 264 -17.12 -5.53 -6.43
N ARG A 265 -18.30 -5.54 -5.80
CA ARG A 265 -19.59 -5.69 -6.50
C ARG A 265 -19.98 -4.48 -7.36
N ASN A 266 -19.39 -3.33 -7.09
CA ASN A 266 -19.63 -2.08 -7.80
C ASN A 266 -18.48 -1.75 -8.76
N MET A 267 -17.65 -2.75 -9.14
CA MET A 267 -16.65 -2.55 -10.17
C MET A 267 -17.31 -2.07 -11.47
N ASP A 268 -16.52 -1.39 -12.31
CA ASP A 268 -17.03 -0.84 -13.56
C ASP A 268 -17.64 -1.92 -14.46
N GLN A 269 -18.82 -1.64 -15.03
CA GLN A 269 -19.59 -2.60 -15.80
C GLN A 269 -18.88 -3.00 -17.10
N THR A 270 -18.18 -2.06 -17.76
CA THR A 270 -17.43 -2.35 -18.99
C THR A 270 -16.26 -3.27 -18.69
N ALA A 271 -15.53 -3.00 -17.60
CA ALA A 271 -14.45 -3.85 -17.13
C ALA A 271 -14.95 -5.25 -16.72
N LEU A 272 -16.11 -5.33 -16.07
CA LEU A 272 -16.73 -6.59 -15.66
C LEU A 272 -17.12 -7.46 -16.86
N GLU A 273 -17.84 -6.90 -17.83
CA GLU A 273 -18.26 -7.63 -19.03
C GLU A 273 -17.04 -8.20 -19.79
N ALA A 274 -16.00 -7.37 -19.98
CA ALA A 274 -14.77 -7.80 -20.62
C ALA A 274 -13.95 -8.81 -19.78
N TRP A 275 -14.05 -8.76 -18.45
CA TRP A 275 -13.46 -9.77 -17.58
C TRP A 275 -14.21 -11.10 -17.68
N ALA A 276 -15.54 -11.06 -17.73
CA ALA A 276 -16.40 -12.25 -17.80
C ALA A 276 -16.16 -13.07 -19.07
N GLU A 277 -15.85 -12.42 -20.20
CA GLU A 277 -15.44 -13.10 -21.44
C GLU A 277 -14.18 -13.96 -21.27
N LYS A 278 -13.28 -13.56 -20.36
CA LYS A 278 -11.96 -14.19 -20.13
C LYS A 278 -11.93 -15.05 -18.87
N ALA A 279 -12.88 -14.83 -17.97
CA ALA A 279 -12.99 -15.51 -16.69
C ALA A 279 -14.48 -15.85 -16.44
N PRO A 280 -15.01 -16.88 -17.13
CA PRO A 280 -16.42 -17.26 -17.01
C PRO A 280 -16.84 -17.51 -15.56
N GLY A 281 -18.07 -17.15 -15.20
CA GLY A 281 -18.62 -17.34 -13.86
C GLY A 281 -18.42 -16.17 -12.89
N ILE A 282 -17.64 -15.15 -13.25
CA ILE A 282 -17.37 -14.01 -12.35
C ILE A 282 -18.62 -13.17 -12.07
N GLU A 283 -19.48 -12.95 -13.07
CA GLU A 283 -20.72 -12.19 -12.88
C GLU A 283 -21.67 -12.91 -11.92
N GLU A 284 -21.80 -14.23 -12.07
CA GLU A 284 -22.59 -15.08 -11.18
C GLU A 284 -22.01 -15.09 -9.77
N ALA A 285 -20.68 -15.17 -9.63
CA ALA A 285 -20.00 -15.13 -8.33
C ALA A 285 -20.21 -13.78 -7.63
N LEU A 286 -20.09 -12.66 -8.35
CA LEU A 286 -20.37 -11.32 -7.84
C LEU A 286 -21.84 -11.17 -7.41
N ALA A 287 -22.77 -11.68 -8.21
CA ALA A 287 -24.18 -11.68 -7.88
C ALA A 287 -24.48 -12.52 -6.62
N ALA A 288 -23.92 -13.72 -6.53
CA ALA A 288 -24.05 -14.61 -5.38
C ALA A 288 -23.44 -14.01 -4.10
N SER A 289 -22.33 -13.27 -4.22
CA SER A 289 -21.65 -12.63 -3.08
C SER A 289 -22.53 -11.64 -2.30
N LYS A 290 -23.63 -11.14 -2.88
CA LYS A 290 -24.60 -10.29 -2.17
C LYS A 290 -25.31 -11.02 -1.03
N LYS A 291 -25.48 -12.34 -1.17
CA LYS A 291 -26.16 -13.21 -0.19
C LYS A 291 -25.18 -14.10 0.55
N GLU A 292 -24.20 -14.64 -0.17
CA GLU A 292 -23.25 -15.63 0.32
C GLU A 292 -21.95 -15.00 0.84
N GLY A 293 -21.78 -13.68 0.67
CA GLY A 293 -20.59 -12.98 1.15
C GLY A 293 -19.33 -13.33 0.36
N PRO A 294 -18.14 -13.31 0.99
CA PRO A 294 -16.87 -13.58 0.32
C PRO A 294 -16.74 -15.02 -0.20
N ASP A 295 -17.49 -15.98 0.36
CA ASP A 295 -17.36 -17.41 0.04
C ASP A 295 -17.71 -17.73 -1.43
N ALA A 296 -18.67 -17.01 -2.02
CA ALA A 296 -19.02 -17.17 -3.43
C ALA A 296 -17.84 -16.81 -4.36
N LEU A 297 -17.13 -15.73 -4.03
CA LEU A 297 -15.96 -15.26 -4.77
C LEU A 297 -14.75 -16.16 -4.56
N ALA A 298 -14.54 -16.62 -3.32
CA ALA A 298 -13.49 -17.58 -2.99
C ALA A 298 -13.71 -18.93 -3.70
N THR A 299 -14.96 -19.42 -3.76
CA THR A 299 -15.31 -20.65 -4.47
C THR A 299 -15.03 -20.51 -5.96
N TRP A 300 -15.37 -19.38 -6.56
CA TRP A 300 -15.09 -19.10 -7.97
C TRP A 300 -13.59 -19.05 -8.28
N LEU A 301 -12.78 -18.37 -7.45
CA LEU A 301 -11.33 -18.29 -7.63
C LEU A 301 -10.64 -19.66 -7.62
N ASN A 302 -11.16 -20.60 -6.83
CA ASN A 302 -10.59 -21.94 -6.67
C ASN A 302 -11.15 -22.97 -7.68
N GLN A 303 -11.89 -22.54 -8.70
CA GLN A 303 -12.32 -23.42 -9.78
C GLN A 303 -11.12 -23.88 -10.61
N PRO A 304 -11.09 -25.16 -11.03
CA PRO A 304 -9.97 -25.75 -11.77
C PRO A 304 -9.79 -25.17 -13.18
#